data_AF-A0A1E1W776-F1
#
_entry.id   AF-A0A1E1W776-F1
#
_cell.length_a   1.000
_cell.length_b   1.000
_cell.length_c   1.000
_cell.angle_alpha   90.00
_cell.angle_beta   90.00
_cell.angle_gamma   90.00
#
_symmetry.space_group_name_H-M   'P 1'
#
loop_
_entity.id
_entity.type
_entity.pdbx_description
1 polymer ?
#
loop_
_entity_poly.entity_id
_entity_poly.type
_entity_poly.pdbx_seq_one_letter_code
_entity_poly.pdbx_strand_id
1 'polypeptide(L)'
;MWFNVGAVLALVAATGALLEGPNVCTRQEPYITTVRVSEQQPYQVKEYGWCFNVPPRCSKYKIRFRQVFKTQTLVKHRPVEECCAGYAPDTQGKQCVPVCVEKCVHGKCVAPNTCTCEHGYGGPA
;
A
#
# COMPACT_ATOMS: atom_id res chain seq x y z
N MET A 1 1.85 29.12 52.58
CA MET A 1 0.75 28.55 51.77
C MET A 1 0.91 29.13 50.38
N TRP A 2 1.24 28.30 49.38
CA TRP A 2 0.98 28.46 47.92
C TRP A 2 1.81 27.38 47.20
N PHE A 3 1.13 26.28 46.86
CA PHE A 3 1.70 25.16 46.11
C PHE A 3 1.81 25.55 44.64
N ASN A 4 3.02 25.44 44.07
CA ASN A 4 3.23 25.50 42.62
C ASN A 4 2.59 24.26 41.97
N VAL A 5 1.47 24.47 41.29
CA VAL A 5 0.81 23.43 40.48
C VAL A 5 1.51 23.42 39.12
N GLY A 6 2.53 22.58 39.00
CA GLY A 6 3.16 22.29 37.71
C GLY A 6 2.17 21.58 36.80
N ALA A 7 1.77 22.24 35.72
CA ALA A 7 0.95 21.65 34.67
C ALA A 7 1.75 20.57 33.93
N VAL A 8 1.56 19.31 34.33
CA VAL A 8 2.06 18.15 33.59
C VAL A 8 1.18 17.99 32.36
N LEU A 9 1.66 18.49 31.22
CA LEU A 9 1.05 18.24 29.92
C LEU A 9 1.29 16.76 29.58
N ALA A 10 0.29 15.91 29.86
CA ALA A 10 0.28 14.53 29.39
C ALA A 10 0.11 14.56 27.86
N LEU A 11 1.21 14.32 27.14
CA LEU A 11 1.15 13.99 25.71
C LEU A 11 0.42 12.64 25.60
N VAL A 12 -0.88 12.70 25.30
CA VAL A 12 -1.62 11.53 24.84
C VAL A 12 -1.07 11.20 23.46
N ALA A 13 -0.17 10.22 23.40
CA ALA A 13 0.26 9.64 22.15
C ALA A 13 -0.99 9.06 21.48
N ALA A 14 -1.43 9.68 20.38
CA ALA A 14 -2.44 9.11 19.51
C ALA A 14 -1.81 7.88 18.85
N THR A 15 -2.00 6.71 19.48
CA THR A 15 -1.63 5.44 18.89
C THR A 15 -2.52 5.24 17.66
N GLY A 16 -1.91 5.33 16.48
CA GLY A 16 -2.57 4.92 15.25
C GLY A 16 -3.02 3.47 15.36
N ALA A 17 -4.16 3.13 14.79
CA ALA A 17 -4.74 1.78 14.78
C ALA A 17 -3.96 0.85 13.84
N LEU A 18 -2.68 0.61 14.11
CA LEU A 18 -1.93 -0.47 13.48
C LEU A 18 -2.29 -1.76 14.23
N LEU A 19 -2.60 -2.83 13.49
CA LEU A 19 -2.78 -4.17 14.04
C LEU A 19 -1.40 -4.63 14.57
N GLU A 20 -1.05 -4.24 15.79
CA GLU A 20 0.23 -4.61 16.42
C GLU A 20 0.01 -5.84 17.29
N GLY A 21 0.37 -7.03 16.77
CA GLY A 21 0.22 -8.28 17.52
C GLY A 21 0.78 -9.52 16.80
N PRO A 22 0.82 -10.68 17.48
CA PRO A 22 1.12 -11.96 16.84
C PRO A 22 0.02 -12.33 15.83
N ASN A 23 0.40 -13.01 14.75
CA ASN A 23 -0.51 -13.46 13.67
C ASN A 23 -1.11 -12.34 12.79
N VAL A 24 -0.36 -11.24 12.61
CA VAL A 24 -0.62 -10.20 11.61
C VAL A 24 0.31 -10.42 10.42
N CYS A 25 -0.26 -10.42 9.22
CA CYS A 25 0.39 -10.71 7.95
C CYS A 25 0.24 -9.53 6.99
N THR A 26 1.25 -9.30 6.13
CA THR A 26 1.19 -8.27 5.09
C THR A 26 0.70 -8.83 3.76
N ARG A 27 -0.32 -8.19 3.18
CA ARG A 27 -0.81 -8.46 1.83
C ARG A 27 -0.47 -7.32 0.89
N GLN A 28 0.04 -7.62 -0.30
CA GLN A 28 0.31 -6.63 -1.33
C GLN A 28 -0.97 -6.32 -2.12
N GLU A 29 -1.56 -5.16 -1.88
CA GLU A 29 -2.74 -4.71 -2.63
C GLU A 29 -2.34 -3.80 -3.80
N PRO A 30 -2.76 -4.12 -5.04
CA PRO A 30 -2.49 -3.27 -6.19
C PRO A 30 -3.39 -2.03 -6.17
N TYR A 31 -2.80 -0.84 -6.29
CA TYR A 31 -3.50 0.42 -6.48
C TYR A 31 -3.09 1.09 -7.79
N ILE A 32 -4.05 1.73 -8.46
CA ILE A 32 -3.81 2.47 -9.70
C ILE A 32 -3.34 3.89 -9.37
N THR A 33 -2.29 4.35 -10.04
CA THR A 33 -1.81 5.73 -9.93
C THR A 33 -1.58 6.33 -11.30
N THR A 34 -1.90 7.60 -11.50
CA THR A 34 -1.70 8.32 -12.75
C THR A 34 -0.38 9.09 -12.69
N VAL A 35 0.60 8.65 -13.47
CA VAL A 35 1.90 9.30 -13.55
C VAL A 35 2.01 10.06 -14.87
N ARG A 36 2.57 11.27 -14.81
CA ARG A 36 2.87 12.10 -15.98
C ARG A 36 4.23 11.70 -16.54
N VAL A 37 4.22 10.84 -17.55
CA VAL A 37 5.44 10.31 -18.19
C VAL A 37 5.82 11.18 -19.38
N SER A 38 7.10 11.48 -19.54
CA SER A 38 7.62 12.19 -20.70
C SER A 38 7.90 11.23 -21.85
N GLU A 39 7.29 11.48 -23.01
CA GLU A 39 7.54 10.74 -24.24
C GLU A 39 8.16 11.68 -25.28
N GLN A 40 9.17 11.20 -26.02
CA GLN A 40 9.76 11.97 -27.12
C GLN A 40 8.91 11.81 -28.39
N GLN A 41 8.20 12.87 -28.76
CA GLN A 41 7.41 12.88 -29.99
C GLN A 41 8.20 13.53 -31.14
N PRO A 42 8.37 12.87 -32.30
CA PRO A 42 9.01 13.47 -33.45
C PRO A 42 8.11 14.54 -34.10
N TYR A 43 8.71 15.65 -34.51
CA TYR A 43 8.08 16.72 -35.29
C TYR A 43 9.01 17.16 -36.42
N GLN A 44 8.44 17.56 -37.56
CA GLN A 44 9.22 18.00 -38.71
C GLN A 44 9.41 19.51 -38.67
N VAL A 45 10.66 19.94 -38.77
CA VAL A 45 11.03 21.35 -38.93
C VAL A 45 11.62 21.59 -40.31
N LYS A 46 11.31 22.76 -40.88
CA LYS A 46 11.90 23.22 -42.14
C LYS A 46 13.17 24.00 -41.82
N GLU A 47 14.32 23.42 -42.13
CA GLU A 47 15.61 24.09 -42.01
C GLU A 47 16.13 24.50 -43.38
N TYR A 48 16.81 25.63 -43.43
CA TYR A 48 17.37 26.17 -44.66
C TYR A 48 18.87 25.88 -44.70
N GLY A 49 19.29 25.11 -45.69
CA GLY A 49 20.70 24.83 -45.96
C GLY A 49 21.16 25.54 -47.23
N TRP A 50 22.45 25.87 -47.28
CA TRP A 50 23.06 26.39 -48.50
C TRP A 50 23.01 25.35 -49.62
N CYS A 51 22.68 25.78 -50.83
CA CYS A 51 22.73 24.96 -52.04
C CYS A 51 23.10 25.82 -53.26
N PHE A 52 23.59 25.20 -54.34
CA PHE A 52 24.05 25.90 -55.54
C PHE A 52 22.94 26.37 -56.50
N ASN A 53 21.67 26.07 -56.21
CA ASN A 53 20.54 26.58 -57.00
C ASN A 53 20.24 28.02 -56.61
N VAL A 54 19.94 28.91 -57.56
CA VAL A 54 19.58 30.31 -57.29
C VAL A 54 18.08 30.39 -56.98
N PRO A 55 17.64 30.94 -55.83
CA PRO A 55 18.41 31.50 -54.72
C PRO A 55 19.10 30.41 -53.85
N PRO A 56 20.31 30.66 -53.30
CA PRO A 56 21.23 29.64 -52.72
C PRO A 56 20.79 28.98 -51.41
N ARG A 57 19.48 28.96 -51.14
CA ARG A 57 18.86 28.52 -49.91
C ARG A 57 17.81 27.46 -50.23
N CYS A 58 18.16 26.19 -50.00
CA CYS A 58 17.23 25.08 -50.14
C CYS A 58 16.59 24.76 -48.79
N SER A 59 15.28 24.54 -48.79
CA SER A 59 14.60 24.03 -47.60
C SER A 59 14.69 22.51 -47.52
N LYS A 60 15.11 22.00 -46.38
CA LYS A 60 15.13 20.57 -46.06
C LYS A 60 14.32 20.34 -44.79
N TYR A 61 13.48 19.30 -44.79
CA TYR A 61 12.79 18.88 -43.57
C TYR A 61 13.73 18.04 -42.72
N LYS A 62 13.77 18.33 -41.41
CA LYS A 62 14.48 17.51 -40.43
C LYS A 62 13.54 17.12 -39.31
N ILE A 63 13.69 15.89 -38.82
CA ILE A 63 12.98 15.43 -37.63
C ILE A 63 13.67 16.02 -36.39
N ARG A 64 12.88 16.55 -35.49
CA ARG A 64 13.26 16.99 -34.15
C ARG A 64 12.34 16.30 -33.14
N PHE A 65 12.76 16.19 -31.89
CA PHE A 65 11.96 15.55 -30.85
C PHE A 65 11.50 16.60 -29.84
N ARG A 66 10.19 16.62 -29.57
CA ARG A 66 9.61 17.43 -28.50
C ARG A 66 9.23 16.51 -27.34
N GLN A 67 9.47 16.96 -26.12
CA GLN A 67 9.05 16.22 -24.93
C GLN A 67 7.56 16.49 -24.70
N VAL A 68 6.74 15.45 -24.85
CA VAL A 68 5.31 15.53 -24.59
C VAL A 68 5.02 14.70 -23.36
N PHE A 69 4.37 15.32 -22.39
CA PHE A 69 3.96 14.63 -21.19
C PHE A 69 2.61 13.96 -21.41
N LYS A 70 2.57 12.64 -21.28
CA LYS A 70 1.34 11.84 -21.34
C LYS A 70 0.99 11.32 -19.95
N THR A 71 -0.30 11.24 -19.65
CA THR A 71 -0.78 10.63 -18.41
C THR A 71 -0.88 9.12 -18.61
N GLN A 72 -0.12 8.35 -17.84
CA GLN A 72 -0.13 6.91 -17.88
C GLN A 72 -0.63 6.36 -16.53
N THR A 73 -1.51 5.36 -16.57
CA THR A 73 -1.94 4.62 -15.37
C THR A 73 -0.94 3.51 -15.09
N LEU A 74 -0.30 3.56 -13.94
CA LEU A 74 0.61 2.52 -13.45
C LEU A 74 -0.01 1.81 -12.27
N VAL A 75 0.08 0.48 -12.27
CA VAL A 75 -0.30 -0.34 -11.11
C VAL A 75 0.90 -0.36 -10.16
N LYS A 76 0.68 0.11 -8.95
CA LYS A 76 1.64 0.05 -7.85
C LYS A 76 1.11 -0.90 -6.78
N HIS A 77 2.00 -1.43 -5.94
CA HIS A 77 1.62 -2.31 -4.84
C HIS A 77 1.81 -1.58 -3.52
N ARG A 78 0.85 -1.73 -2.60
CA ARG A 78 0.92 -1.21 -1.24
C ARG A 78 0.77 -2.37 -0.26
N PRO A 79 1.64 -2.49 0.77
CA PRO A 79 1.43 -3.44 1.85
C PRO A 79 0.23 -3.00 2.68
N VAL A 80 -0.69 -3.92 2.92
CA VAL A 80 -1.84 -3.76 3.82
C VAL A 80 -1.74 -4.86 4.86
N GLU A 81 -1.92 -4.48 6.12
CA GLU A 81 -1.89 -5.42 7.25
C GLU A 81 -3.24 -6.11 7.39
N GLU A 82 -3.25 -7.43 7.45
CA GLU A 82 -4.44 -8.27 7.68
C GLU A 82 -4.11 -9.41 8.66
N CYS A 83 -5.14 -10.04 9.24
CA CYS A 83 -4.91 -11.23 10.06
C CYS A 83 -4.44 -12.41 9.18
N CYS A 84 -3.49 -13.18 9.68
CA CYS A 84 -2.99 -14.37 8.98
C CYS A 84 -4.10 -15.42 8.78
N ALA A 85 -3.88 -16.35 7.85
CA ALA A 85 -4.84 -17.41 7.55
C ALA A 85 -5.21 -18.21 8.81
N GLY A 86 -6.52 -18.35 9.06
CA GLY A 86 -7.04 -19.02 10.26
C GLY A 86 -7.16 -18.11 11.49
N TYR A 87 -6.88 -16.81 11.36
CA TYR A 87 -7.10 -15.81 12.40
C TYR A 87 -8.09 -14.74 11.91
N ALA A 88 -8.90 -14.20 12.82
CA ALA A 88 -9.87 -13.15 12.55
C ALA A 88 -9.68 -11.99 13.54
N PRO A 89 -10.06 -10.75 13.17
CA PRO A 89 -10.05 -9.64 14.11
C PRO A 89 -11.01 -9.91 15.28
N ASP A 90 -10.56 -9.61 16.49
CA ASP A 90 -11.41 -9.61 17.69
C ASP A 90 -12.54 -8.56 17.57
N THR A 91 -13.50 -8.59 18.49
CA THR A 91 -14.61 -7.63 18.64
C THR A 91 -14.20 -6.16 18.58
N GLN A 92 -12.96 -5.82 18.99
CA GLN A 92 -12.42 -4.46 18.92
C GLN A 92 -11.58 -4.17 17.66
N GLY A 93 -11.33 -5.17 16.81
CA GLY A 93 -10.53 -5.04 15.59
C GLY A 93 -9.05 -4.74 15.83
N LYS A 94 -8.53 -5.00 17.03
CA LYS A 94 -7.14 -4.67 17.42
C LYS A 94 -6.19 -5.85 17.43
N GLN A 95 -6.72 -7.07 17.54
CA GLN A 95 -5.94 -8.30 17.70
C GLN A 95 -6.50 -9.39 16.80
N CYS A 96 -5.62 -10.24 16.30
CA CYS A 96 -5.98 -11.41 15.49
C CYS A 96 -6.12 -12.64 16.40
N VAL A 97 -7.34 -13.15 16.53
CA VAL A 97 -7.69 -14.33 17.34
C VAL A 97 -7.86 -15.56 16.44
N PRO A 98 -7.47 -16.76 16.91
CA PRO A 98 -7.61 -17.97 16.10
C PRO A 98 -9.08 -18.30 15.84
N VAL A 99 -9.34 -18.82 14.64
CA VAL A 99 -10.66 -19.26 14.19
C VAL A 99 -10.72 -20.79 14.25
N CYS A 100 -11.72 -21.31 14.95
CA CYS A 100 -12.03 -22.74 14.99
C CYS A 100 -13.33 -22.97 14.19
N VAL A 101 -13.31 -23.89 13.22
CA VAL A 101 -14.51 -24.25 12.42
C VAL A 101 -15.63 -24.76 13.33
N GLU A 102 -15.29 -25.66 14.24
CA GLU A 102 -16.19 -26.13 15.29
C GLU A 102 -15.99 -25.29 16.55
N LYS A 103 -17.09 -24.90 17.19
CA LYS A 103 -17.02 -24.12 18.42
C LYS A 103 -16.52 -24.99 19.57
N CYS A 104 -15.39 -24.62 20.20
CA CYS A 104 -14.95 -25.24 21.44
C CYS A 104 -15.97 -24.95 22.55
N VAL A 105 -16.85 -25.90 22.89
CA VAL A 105 -17.89 -25.71 23.92
C VAL A 105 -17.30 -25.70 25.33
N HIS A 106 -16.45 -26.69 25.64
CA HIS A 106 -15.73 -26.85 26.91
C HIS A 106 -14.22 -26.69 26.71
N GLY A 107 -13.84 -25.60 26.05
CA GLY A 107 -12.45 -25.34 25.71
C GLY A 107 -12.23 -23.97 25.10
N LYS A 108 -10.97 -23.64 24.84
CA LYS A 108 -10.57 -22.38 24.18
C LYS A 108 -9.86 -22.68 22.87
N CYS A 109 -10.17 -21.91 21.84
CA CYS A 109 -9.45 -21.95 20.57
C CYS A 109 -8.07 -21.30 20.79
N VAL A 110 -6.99 -22.07 20.67
CA VAL A 110 -5.61 -21.59 20.92
C VAL A 110 -4.80 -21.44 19.63
N ALA A 111 -5.19 -22.16 18.59
CA ALA A 111 -4.62 -22.10 17.24
C ALA A 111 -5.75 -22.39 16.22
N PRO A 112 -5.55 -22.11 14.92
CA PRO A 112 -6.55 -22.39 13.90
C PRO A 112 -6.99 -23.85 13.95
N ASN A 113 -8.28 -24.08 14.12
CA ASN A 113 -8.86 -25.43 14.28
C ASN A 113 -8.17 -26.27 15.36
N THR A 114 -7.80 -25.66 16.49
CA THR A 114 -7.21 -26.36 17.63
C THR A 114 -7.84 -25.88 18.93
N CYS A 115 -8.66 -26.74 19.55
CA CYS A 115 -9.24 -26.52 20.87
C CYS A 115 -8.34 -27.06 21.99
N THR A 116 -8.14 -26.27 23.04
CA THR A 116 -7.65 -26.77 24.34
C THR A 116 -8.85 -26.99 25.24
N CYS A 117 -9.09 -28.25 25.64
CA CYS A 117 -10.18 -28.63 26.53
C CYS A 117 -9.93 -28.18 27.97
N GLU A 118 -11.01 -27.86 28.67
CA GLU A 118 -11.00 -27.66 30.11
C GLU A 118 -10.78 -28.98 30.84
N HIS A 119 -10.31 -28.91 32.09
CA HIS A 119 -10.01 -30.10 32.89
C HIS A 119 -11.25 -31.00 33.04
N GLY A 120 -11.11 -32.27 32.67
CA GLY A 120 -12.20 -33.27 32.72
C GLY A 120 -13.04 -33.37 31.44
N TYR A 121 -12.74 -32.57 30.41
CA TYR A 121 -13.39 -32.64 29.10
C TYR A 121 -12.43 -33.16 28.04
N GLY A 122 -12.97 -33.87 27.04
CA GLY A 122 -12.22 -34.37 25.89
C GLY A 122 -13.11 -34.41 24.66
N GLY A 123 -12.51 -34.23 23.48
CA GLY A 123 -13.19 -34.21 22.20
C GLY A 123 -12.21 -34.11 21.04
N PRO A 124 -12.70 -34.16 19.79
CA PRO A 124 -11.87 -33.86 18.63
C PRO A 124 -11.32 -32.43 18.72
N ALA A 125 -10.05 -32.27 18.36
CA ALA A 125 -9.34 -30.99 18.36
C ALA A 125 -9.71 -30.11 17.17
#